data_AF-A0A2H0FRT8-F1
#
_entry.id   AF-A0A2H0FRT8-F1
#
_cell.length_a   1.000
_cell.length_b   1.000
_cell.length_c   1.000
_cell.angle_alpha   90.00
_cell.angle_beta   90.00
_cell.angle_gamma   90.00
#
_symmetry.space_group_name_H-M   'P 1'
#
loop_
_entity.id
_entity.type
_entity.pdbx_description
1 polymer ?
#
loop_
_entity_poly.entity_id
_entity_poly.type
_entity_poly.pdbx_seq_one_letter_code
_entity_poly.pdbx_strand_id
1 'polypeptide(L)'
;ATGIPVPAGVVTDSAFGFSPYNPWPDMFTLDPTEIVIAQTATSGFNNVIGSTVAANPSSWVLIDVNLYFDDIADGGLVLDGINFTTSFILGNTFSLDGVHPTTRGYAVLANKFISEINNKFNASIPPVSVSSYPASIDLYN
;
A
#
# COMPACT_ATOMS: atom_id res chain seq x y z
N ALA A 1 -31.03 -19.71 27.20
CA ALA A 1 -30.80 -18.25 27.26
C ALA A 1 -30.01 -17.94 28.52
N THR A 2 -28.69 -17.99 28.47
CA THR A 2 -27.83 -17.52 29.57
C THR A 2 -27.65 -16.03 29.39
N GLY A 3 -28.37 -15.26 30.22
CA GLY A 3 -28.49 -13.81 30.15
C GLY A 3 -27.18 -13.09 30.38
N ILE A 4 -26.43 -12.86 29.31
CA ILE A 4 -25.50 -11.74 29.24
C ILE A 4 -26.34 -10.53 28.82
N PRO A 5 -26.56 -9.55 29.71
CA PRO A 5 -27.29 -8.34 29.36
C PRO A 5 -26.53 -7.60 28.25
N VAL A 6 -27.24 -7.16 27.21
CA VAL A 6 -26.67 -6.28 26.20
C VAL A 6 -26.27 -4.97 26.89
N PRO A 7 -25.05 -4.44 26.65
CA PRO A 7 -24.64 -3.16 27.21
C PRO A 7 -25.65 -2.05 26.90
N ALA A 8 -25.95 -1.21 27.88
CA ALA A 8 -26.89 -0.11 27.72
C ALA A 8 -26.44 0.82 26.56
N GLY A 9 -27.37 1.17 25.68
CA GLY A 9 -27.11 2.04 24.52
C GLY A 9 -26.83 1.30 23.19
N VAL A 10 -26.56 -0.01 23.22
CA VAL A 10 -26.44 -0.82 22.01
C VAL A 10 -27.82 -1.19 21.49
N VAL A 11 -28.08 -0.87 20.22
CA VAL A 11 -29.32 -1.18 19.53
C VAL A 11 -29.21 -2.59 18.94
N THR A 12 -30.09 -3.52 19.33
CA THR A 12 -29.95 -4.95 18.95
C THR A 12 -30.51 -5.31 17.58
N ASP A 13 -31.21 -4.39 16.92
CA ASP A 13 -31.78 -4.59 15.57
C ASP A 13 -30.86 -4.09 14.45
N SER A 14 -29.70 -3.53 14.79
CA SER A 14 -28.79 -2.86 13.88
C SER A 14 -27.37 -3.38 14.05
N ALA A 15 -26.66 -3.64 12.94
CA ALA A 15 -25.26 -4.06 12.99
C ALA A 15 -24.34 -2.89 13.40
N PHE A 16 -23.15 -3.22 13.93
CA PHE A 16 -22.08 -2.25 14.17
C PHE A 16 -21.66 -1.58 12.85
N GLY A 17 -21.42 -0.28 12.88
CA GLY A 17 -21.07 0.54 11.71
C GLY A 17 -22.24 1.07 10.87
N PHE A 18 -23.47 0.61 11.13
CA PHE A 18 -24.68 0.99 10.36
C PHE A 18 -25.65 1.89 11.15
N SER A 19 -25.34 2.20 12.41
CA SER A 19 -26.15 3.06 13.28
C SER A 19 -25.24 3.94 14.13
N PRO A 20 -25.59 5.22 14.39
CA PRO A 20 -24.84 6.09 15.32
C PRO A 20 -24.76 5.53 16.74
N TYR A 21 -25.68 4.65 17.13
CA TYR A 21 -25.71 4.00 18.44
C TYR A 21 -24.82 2.76 18.51
N ASN A 22 -24.42 2.20 17.36
CA ASN A 22 -23.52 1.06 17.25
C ASN A 22 -22.33 1.42 16.35
N PRO A 23 -21.50 2.41 16.70
CA PRO A 23 -20.28 2.69 15.93
C PRO A 23 -19.36 1.47 15.97
N TRP A 24 -18.50 1.30 14.96
CA TRP A 24 -17.46 0.27 15.03
C TRP A 24 -16.65 0.44 16.32
N PRO A 25 -16.39 -0.65 17.07
CA PRO A 25 -15.54 -0.57 18.24
C PRO A 25 -14.14 -0.04 17.89
N ASP A 26 -13.60 0.79 18.77
CA ASP A 26 -12.28 1.44 18.65
C ASP A 26 -11.17 0.47 18.20
N MET A 27 -11.13 -0.73 18.79
CA MET A 27 -10.14 -1.77 18.45
C MET A 27 -10.15 -2.26 16.98
N PHE A 28 -11.16 -1.91 16.19
CA PHE A 28 -11.30 -2.31 14.78
C PHE A 28 -11.20 -1.14 13.81
N THR A 29 -11.06 0.10 14.28
CA THR A 29 -11.03 1.30 13.44
C THR A 29 -9.97 2.27 13.94
N LEU A 30 -9.16 2.80 13.03
CA LEU A 30 -8.23 3.85 13.38
C LEU A 30 -8.95 5.18 13.53
N ASP A 31 -8.74 5.85 14.65
CA ASP A 31 -9.16 7.24 14.84
C ASP A 31 -8.17 8.22 14.17
N PRO A 32 -8.55 9.51 14.01
CA PRO A 32 -7.65 10.51 13.40
C PRO A 32 -6.31 10.71 14.14
N THR A 33 -6.29 10.53 15.47
CA THR A 33 -5.08 10.64 16.28
C THR A 33 -4.16 9.46 16.03
N GLU A 34 -4.70 8.24 15.97
CA GLU A 34 -3.95 7.03 15.68
C GLU A 34 -3.37 7.04 14.26
N ILE A 35 -4.10 7.56 13.28
CA ILE A 35 -3.59 7.79 11.91
C ILE A 35 -2.37 8.71 11.94
N VAL A 36 -2.43 9.84 12.67
CA VAL A 36 -1.31 10.77 12.79
C VAL A 36 -0.11 10.13 13.48
N ILE A 37 -0.33 9.30 14.50
CA ILE A 37 0.73 8.53 15.17
C ILE A 37 1.42 7.60 14.17
N ALA A 38 0.66 6.84 13.39
CA ALA A 38 1.20 5.92 12.38
C ALA A 38 1.98 6.66 11.27
N GLN A 39 1.47 7.79 10.80
CA GLN A 39 2.15 8.63 9.80
C GLN A 39 3.45 9.23 10.35
N THR A 40 3.44 9.71 11.60
CA THR A 40 4.62 10.25 12.26
C THR A 40 5.70 9.19 12.42
N ALA A 41 5.33 7.98 12.84
CA ALA A 41 6.26 6.85 12.95
C ALA A 41 6.84 6.48 11.57
N THR A 42 6.00 6.40 10.54
CA THR A 42 6.41 6.09 9.15
C THR A 42 7.40 7.13 8.63
N SER A 43 7.11 8.42 8.81
CA SER A 43 8.03 9.51 8.44
C SER A 43 9.35 9.41 9.22
N GLY A 44 9.30 9.10 10.51
CA GLY A 44 10.48 8.86 11.33
C GLY A 44 11.37 7.74 10.78
N PHE A 45 10.79 6.60 10.40
CA PHE A 45 11.53 5.51 9.78
C PHE A 45 12.12 5.90 8.42
N ASN A 46 11.35 6.57 7.55
CA ASN A 46 11.83 7.03 6.25
C ASN A 46 13.00 8.01 6.39
N ASN A 47 12.97 8.90 7.38
CA ASN A 47 14.08 9.82 7.67
C ASN A 47 15.35 9.07 8.13
N VAL A 48 15.22 8.03 8.96
CA VAL A 48 16.34 7.19 9.37
C VAL A 48 16.92 6.44 8.16
N ILE A 49 16.07 5.85 7.32
CA ILE A 49 16.52 5.15 6.10
C ILE A 49 17.26 6.11 5.17
N GLY A 50 16.66 7.27 4.87
CA GLY A 50 17.23 8.28 3.99
C GLY A 50 18.57 8.81 4.51
N SER A 51 18.66 9.14 5.79
CA SER A 51 19.91 9.61 6.41
C SER A 51 21.00 8.54 6.41
N THR A 52 20.65 7.26 6.65
CA THR A 52 21.62 6.17 6.62
C THR A 52 22.15 5.92 5.20
N VAL A 53 21.29 6.00 4.18
CA VAL A 53 21.73 5.93 2.77
C VAL A 53 22.60 7.12 2.41
N ALA A 54 22.22 8.34 2.80
CA ALA A 54 22.99 9.56 2.53
C ALA A 54 24.39 9.52 3.19
N ALA A 55 24.55 8.83 4.32
CA ALA A 55 25.83 8.59 4.97
C ALA A 55 26.70 7.53 4.25
N ASN A 56 26.11 6.68 3.42
CA ASN A 56 26.79 5.60 2.69
C ASN A 56 26.64 5.71 1.16
N PRO A 57 26.86 6.90 0.57
CA PRO A 57 26.46 7.17 -0.81
C PRO A 57 27.30 6.42 -1.84
N SER A 58 28.46 5.84 -1.50
CA SER A 58 29.24 5.02 -2.43
C SER A 58 28.64 3.62 -2.63
N SER A 59 27.90 3.12 -1.64
CA SER A 59 27.48 1.72 -1.60
C SER A 59 25.97 1.55 -1.67
N TRP A 60 25.20 2.55 -1.26
CA TRP A 60 23.74 2.44 -1.15
C TRP A 60 23.02 3.45 -2.05
N VAL A 61 21.78 3.13 -2.40
CA VAL A 61 20.84 3.98 -3.14
C VAL A 61 19.51 3.97 -2.42
N LEU A 62 18.86 5.13 -2.36
CA LEU A 62 17.55 5.29 -1.76
C LEU A 62 16.51 5.09 -2.85
N ILE A 63 15.51 4.27 -2.57
CA ILE A 63 14.35 4.08 -3.43
C ILE A 63 13.16 4.66 -2.67
N ASP A 64 12.69 5.82 -3.07
CA ASP A 64 11.52 6.46 -2.45
C ASP A 64 10.24 5.81 -2.98
N VAL A 65 9.78 4.80 -2.25
CA VAL A 65 8.58 4.04 -2.60
C VAL A 65 7.31 4.85 -2.37
N ASN A 66 7.31 5.80 -1.42
CA ASN A 66 6.15 6.64 -1.17
C ASN A 66 5.93 7.58 -2.35
N LEU A 67 6.97 8.31 -2.76
CA LEU A 67 6.90 9.17 -3.95
C LEU A 67 6.51 8.37 -5.20
N TYR A 68 7.07 7.16 -5.37
CA TYR A 68 6.76 6.32 -6.52
C TYR A 68 5.27 5.92 -6.59
N PHE A 69 4.64 5.60 -5.47
CA PHE A 69 3.21 5.30 -5.46
C PHE A 69 2.34 6.55 -5.56
N ASP A 70 2.80 7.70 -5.06
CA ASP A 70 2.11 8.99 -5.24
C ASP A 70 2.11 9.38 -6.74
N ASP A 71 3.23 9.21 -7.45
CA ASP A 71 3.30 9.43 -8.90
C ASP A 71 2.33 8.53 -9.67
N ILE A 72 2.19 7.26 -9.26
CA ILE A 72 1.22 6.31 -9.85
C ILE A 72 -0.22 6.72 -9.51
N ALA A 73 -0.46 7.29 -8.33
CA ALA A 73 -1.78 7.78 -7.94
C ALA A 73 -2.21 8.99 -8.78
N ASP A 74 -1.29 9.91 -9.02
CA ASP A 74 -1.56 11.18 -9.71
C ASP A 74 -1.63 11.02 -11.23
N GLY A 75 -0.70 10.27 -11.83
CA GLY A 75 -0.54 10.18 -13.29
C GLY A 75 -0.90 8.82 -13.89
N GLY A 76 -0.99 7.78 -13.07
CA GLY A 76 -1.00 6.40 -13.55
C GLY A 76 0.35 5.97 -14.14
N LEU A 77 0.46 4.69 -14.48
CA LEU A 77 1.65 4.10 -15.07
C LEU A 77 1.27 3.01 -16.07
N VAL A 78 1.74 3.10 -17.30
CA VAL A 78 1.53 2.07 -18.32
C VAL A 78 2.80 1.25 -18.51
N LEU A 79 2.74 -0.04 -18.20
CA LEU A 79 3.83 -1.01 -18.39
C LEU A 79 3.29 -2.28 -19.03
N ASP A 80 3.99 -2.80 -20.05
CA ASP A 80 3.56 -3.96 -20.84
C ASP A 80 2.10 -3.87 -21.34
N GLY A 81 1.64 -2.65 -21.67
CA GLY A 81 0.25 -2.40 -22.10
C GLY A 81 -0.79 -2.45 -20.98
N ILE A 82 -0.39 -2.62 -19.73
CA ILE A 82 -1.26 -2.63 -18.54
C ILE A 82 -1.19 -1.26 -17.87
N ASN A 83 -2.36 -0.69 -17.58
CA ASN A 83 -2.45 0.56 -16.81
C ASN A 83 -2.52 0.29 -15.31
N PHE A 84 -1.64 0.94 -14.56
CA PHE A 84 -1.53 0.89 -13.10
C PHE A 84 -1.97 2.24 -12.51
N THR A 85 -2.91 2.20 -11.58
CA THR A 85 -3.33 3.33 -10.74
C THR A 85 -3.48 2.83 -9.30
N THR A 86 -3.70 3.73 -8.35
CA THR A 86 -3.99 3.36 -6.95
C THR A 86 -5.49 3.17 -6.66
N SER A 87 -6.33 3.15 -7.71
CA SER A 87 -7.78 2.94 -7.56
C SER A 87 -8.08 1.56 -6.97
N PHE A 88 -8.88 1.54 -5.90
CA PHE A 88 -9.25 0.29 -5.22
C PHE A 88 -9.91 -0.70 -6.20
N ILE A 89 -9.46 -1.96 -6.15
CA ILE A 89 -9.88 -3.09 -7.02
C ILE A 89 -9.46 -2.95 -8.49
N LEU A 90 -9.65 -1.78 -9.10
CA LEU A 90 -9.51 -1.59 -10.56
C LEU A 90 -8.14 -1.08 -11.00
N GLY A 91 -7.29 -0.64 -10.07
CA GLY A 91 -6.04 0.03 -10.38
C GLY A 91 -4.86 -0.90 -10.72
N ASN A 92 -5.00 -2.23 -10.62
CA ASN A 92 -3.92 -3.21 -10.80
C ASN A 92 -2.72 -3.09 -9.82
N THR A 93 -2.54 -1.98 -9.09
CA THR A 93 -1.40 -1.75 -8.21
C THR A 93 -1.55 -2.46 -6.87
N PHE A 94 -2.69 -2.27 -6.19
CA PHE A 94 -2.97 -2.84 -4.85
C PHE A 94 -4.02 -3.95 -4.89
N SER A 95 -3.93 -4.87 -3.94
CA SER A 95 -4.80 -6.02 -3.77
C SER A 95 -6.16 -5.64 -3.17
N LEU A 96 -7.03 -6.63 -2.92
CA LEU A 96 -8.35 -6.43 -2.33
C LEU A 96 -8.32 -5.89 -0.89
N ASP A 97 -7.18 -5.99 -0.20
CA ASP A 97 -7.01 -5.38 1.12
C ASP A 97 -6.68 -3.87 1.07
N GLY A 98 -6.35 -3.33 -0.12
CA GLY A 98 -5.99 -1.93 -0.32
C GLY A 98 -4.62 -1.52 0.25
N VAL A 99 -3.80 -2.48 0.69
CA VAL A 99 -2.50 -2.22 1.32
C VAL A 99 -1.37 -2.95 0.60
N HIS A 100 -1.51 -4.25 0.35
CA HIS A 100 -0.47 -5.02 -0.32
C HIS A 100 -0.54 -4.83 -1.83
N PRO A 101 0.58 -4.62 -2.52
CA PRO A 101 0.59 -4.67 -3.97
C PRO A 101 0.06 -6.00 -4.52
N THR A 102 -0.53 -5.97 -5.71
CA THR A 102 -0.84 -7.19 -6.46
C THR A 102 0.45 -7.89 -6.90
N THR A 103 0.38 -9.13 -7.41
CA THR A 103 1.58 -9.78 -7.99
C THR A 103 2.21 -8.92 -9.10
N ARG A 104 1.38 -8.25 -9.91
CA ARG A 104 1.85 -7.27 -10.91
C ARG A 104 2.38 -5.99 -10.27
N GLY A 105 1.74 -5.47 -9.22
CA GLY A 105 2.21 -4.32 -8.46
C GLY A 105 3.60 -4.55 -7.85
N TYR A 106 3.87 -5.76 -7.36
CA TYR A 106 5.22 -6.15 -6.92
C TYR A 106 6.22 -6.20 -8.07
N ALA A 107 5.83 -6.67 -9.27
CA ALA A 107 6.69 -6.65 -10.45
C ALA A 107 7.00 -5.21 -10.91
N VAL A 108 6.02 -4.30 -10.84
CA VAL A 108 6.21 -2.86 -11.07
C VAL A 108 7.24 -2.28 -10.08
N LEU A 109 7.06 -2.54 -8.79
CA LEU A 109 8.00 -2.09 -7.77
C LEU A 109 9.39 -2.72 -7.95
N ALA A 110 9.49 -3.99 -8.29
CA ALA A 110 10.76 -4.66 -8.58
C ALA A 110 11.51 -3.99 -9.74
N ASN A 111 10.79 -3.59 -10.80
CA ASN A 111 11.39 -2.84 -11.92
C ASN A 111 11.90 -1.46 -11.48
N LYS A 112 11.22 -0.76 -10.55
CA LYS A 112 11.73 0.47 -9.95
C LYS A 112 13.05 0.21 -9.19
N PHE A 113 13.12 -0.84 -8.39
CA PHE A 113 14.35 -1.25 -7.70
C PHE A 113 15.49 -1.53 -8.69
N ILE A 114 15.22 -2.34 -9.71
CA ILE A 114 16.18 -2.68 -10.77
C ILE A 114 16.69 -1.42 -11.46
N SER A 115 15.80 -0.47 -11.79
CA SER A 115 16.16 0.80 -12.41
C SER A 115 17.13 1.60 -11.54
N GLU A 116 16.81 1.79 -10.25
CA GLU A 116 17.68 2.56 -9.34
C GLU A 116 19.05 1.87 -9.12
N ILE A 117 19.07 0.54 -9.04
CA ILE A 117 20.32 -0.23 -8.92
C ILE A 117 21.17 -0.09 -10.18
N ASN A 118 20.58 -0.26 -11.36
CA ASN A 118 21.28 -0.10 -12.63
C ASN A 118 21.86 1.32 -12.77
N ASN A 119 21.07 2.34 -12.43
CA ASN A 119 21.51 3.74 -12.46
C ASN A 119 22.64 4.02 -11.47
N LYS A 120 22.55 3.48 -10.24
CA LYS A 120 23.55 3.72 -9.19
C LYS A 120 24.88 3.06 -9.48
N PHE A 121 24.84 1.78 -9.86
CA PHE A 121 26.03 0.92 -9.91
C PHE A 121 26.51 0.64 -11.32
N ASN A 122 25.90 1.29 -12.33
CA ASN A 122 26.15 1.03 -13.74
C ASN A 122 26.03 -0.48 -14.06
N ALA A 123 25.02 -1.11 -13.47
CA ALA A 123 24.72 -2.53 -13.66
C ALA A 123 23.82 -2.74 -14.89
N SER A 124 23.58 -4.00 -15.26
CA SER A 124 22.72 -4.37 -16.40
C SER A 124 21.74 -5.48 -16.02
N ILE A 125 21.06 -5.32 -14.89
CA ILE A 125 20.02 -6.24 -14.45
C ILE A 125 18.78 -6.04 -15.34
N PRO A 126 18.30 -7.07 -16.04
CA PRO A 126 17.12 -6.94 -16.90
C PRO A 126 15.86 -6.72 -16.06
N PRO A 127 14.93 -5.83 -16.49
CA PRO A 127 13.62 -5.71 -15.86
C PRO A 127 12.80 -6.98 -16.09
N VAL A 128 11.84 -7.22 -15.21
CA VAL A 128 10.85 -8.29 -15.37
C VAL A 128 9.70 -7.82 -16.24
N SER A 129 9.13 -8.72 -17.05
CA SER A 129 7.89 -8.44 -17.76
C SER A 129 6.71 -8.52 -16.79
N VAL A 130 6.09 -7.38 -16.51
CA VAL A 130 4.96 -7.27 -15.59
C VAL A 130 3.76 -8.08 -16.10
N SER A 131 3.55 -8.12 -17.42
CA SER A 131 2.46 -8.90 -18.03
C SER A 131 2.59 -10.41 -17.85
N SER A 132 3.79 -10.92 -17.58
CA SER A 132 4.02 -12.34 -17.31
C SER A 132 3.49 -12.81 -15.94
N TYR A 133 3.10 -11.88 -15.06
CA TYR A 133 2.56 -12.18 -13.74
C TYR A 133 1.02 -12.20 -13.73
N PRO A 134 0.40 -13.05 -12.88
CA PRO A 134 -1.06 -13.11 -12.72
C PRO A 134 -1.67 -11.76 -12.33
N ALA A 135 -2.87 -11.47 -12.87
CA ALA A 135 -3.68 -10.34 -12.42
C ALA A 135 -4.23 -10.61 -11.00
N SER A 136 -4.49 -9.56 -10.22
CA SER A 136 -5.15 -9.68 -8.92
C SER A 136 -6.60 -10.12 -9.03
N ILE A 137 -7.29 -9.67 -10.07
CA ILE A 137 -8.65 -10.06 -10.39
C ILE A 137 -8.74 -10.25 -11.89
N ASP A 138 -9.09 -11.46 -12.30
CA ASP A 138 -9.45 -11.73 -13.68
C ASP A 138 -10.97 -11.57 -13.79
N LEU A 139 -11.41 -10.42 -14.29
CA LEU A 139 -12.84 -10.11 -14.44
C LEU A 139 -13.47 -10.79 -15.67
N TYR A 140 -12.70 -11.58 -16.43
CA TYR A 140 -13.13 -12.18 -17.70
C TYR A 140 -12.94 -13.70 -17.78
N ASN A 141 -12.95 -14.39 -16.64
CA ASN A 141 -13.06 -15.86 -16.57
C ASN A 141 -14.25 -16.30 -15.70
#